data_AF-A0A957L1G4-F1
#
_entry.id   AF-A0A957L1G4-F1
#
_cell.length_a   1.000
_cell.length_b   1.000
_cell.length_c   1.000
_cell.angle_alpha   90.00
_cell.angle_beta   90.00
_cell.angle_gamma   90.00
#
_symmetry.space_group_name_H-M   'P 1'
#
loop_
_entity.id
_entity.type
_entity.pdbx_description
1 polymer ?
#
loop_
_entity_poly.entity_id
_entity_poly.type
_entity_poly.pdbx_seq_one_letter_code
_entity_poly.pdbx_strand_id
1 'polypeptide(L)'
;MSIGKRLPLFLLLLTALFGLVQGHVLADDSLEAAILNQVSGIEDVALSDLQLVTLEVRLYEQTAVTVYQAKALNLATGEAYGLLVDPAGNLVDGAALASAEQAAYTARYGRLEAKL
;
A
#
# COMPACT_ATOMS: atom_id res chain seq x y z
N MET A 1 -30.56 -57.35 14.01
CA MET A 1 -31.19 -56.01 13.91
C MET A 1 -30.12 -54.97 14.20
N SER A 2 -29.67 -54.25 13.18
CA SER A 2 -28.60 -53.24 13.27
C SER A 2 -29.24 -51.85 13.20
N ILE A 3 -29.08 -51.06 14.26
CA ILE A 3 -29.55 -49.67 14.33
C ILE A 3 -28.38 -48.78 13.93
N GLY A 4 -28.53 -48.14 12.77
CA GLY A 4 -27.52 -47.31 12.12
C GLY A 4 -27.16 -46.08 12.95
N LYS A 5 -25.87 -46.00 13.32
CA LYS A 5 -25.22 -44.78 13.79
C LYS A 5 -25.01 -43.86 12.59
N ARG A 6 -25.93 -42.93 12.35
CA ARG A 6 -25.70 -41.76 11.50
C ARG A 6 -25.41 -40.58 12.39
N LEU A 7 -24.19 -40.52 12.91
CA LEU A 7 -23.65 -39.33 13.57
C LEU A 7 -23.37 -38.32 12.44
N PRO A 8 -23.92 -37.10 12.46
CA PRO A 8 -23.78 -36.17 11.35
C PRO A 8 -22.32 -35.66 11.28
N LEU A 9 -21.60 -36.16 10.28
CA LEU A 9 -20.27 -35.71 9.83
C LEU A 9 -20.24 -34.24 9.34
N PHE A 10 -21.32 -33.49 9.56
CA PHE A 10 -21.54 -32.16 9.04
C PHE A 10 -20.99 -31.05 9.95
N LEU A 11 -20.66 -31.35 11.21
CA LEU A 11 -20.20 -30.34 12.16
C LEU A 11 -18.68 -30.08 12.13
N LEU A 12 -17.90 -30.90 11.40
CA LEU A 12 -16.43 -30.80 11.38
C LEU A 12 -15.87 -30.08 10.14
N LEU A 13 -16.71 -29.72 9.16
CA LEU A 13 -16.24 -29.02 7.95
C LEU A 13 -16.36 -27.49 8.04
N LEU A 14 -17.13 -26.95 9.00
CA LEU A 14 -17.38 -25.51 9.08
C LEU A 14 -16.23 -24.72 9.75
N THR A 15 -15.33 -25.39 10.46
CA THR A 15 -14.20 -24.74 11.16
C THR A 15 -12.94 -24.60 10.29
N ALA A 16 -12.89 -25.22 9.10
CA ALA A 16 -11.73 -25.11 8.22
C ALA A 16 -11.76 -23.87 7.30
N LEU A 17 -12.91 -23.20 7.14
CA LEU A 17 -13.01 -22.02 6.27
C LEU A 17 -12.64 -20.69 6.95
N PHE A 18 -12.46 -20.68 8.28
CA PHE A 18 -12.15 -19.46 9.05
C PHE A 18 -10.65 -19.29 9.37
N GLY A 19 -9.78 -20.11 8.78
CA GLY A 19 -8.34 -20.11 9.08
C GLY A 19 -7.43 -19.34 8.11
N LEU A 20 -7.96 -18.75 7.04
CA LEU A 20 -7.15 -18.16 5.95
C LEU A 20 -7.30 -16.64 5.77
N VAL A 21 -7.95 -15.95 6.72
CA VAL A 21 -8.06 -14.47 6.70
C VAL A 21 -7.47 -13.90 7.99
N GLN A 22 -6.17 -14.12 8.20
CA GLN A 22 -5.40 -13.44 9.26
C GLN A 22 -4.11 -12.86 8.69
N GLY A 23 -4.21 -12.02 7.66
CA GLY A 23 -3.01 -11.46 7.02
C GLY A 23 -3.15 -10.10 6.37
N HIS A 24 -4.12 -9.25 6.75
CA HIS A 24 -4.36 -7.97 6.06
C HIS A 24 -4.60 -6.74 6.95
N VAL A 25 -4.31 -6.78 8.26
CA VAL A 25 -4.62 -5.63 9.15
C VAL A 25 -3.40 -5.05 9.88
N LEU A 26 -2.23 -5.72 9.88
CA LEU A 26 -1.09 -5.25 10.68
C LEU A 26 -0.05 -4.42 9.92
N ALA A 27 -0.13 -4.32 8.59
CA ALA A 27 0.83 -3.53 7.81
C ALA A 27 0.42 -2.05 7.68
N ASP A 28 -0.88 -1.75 7.69
CA ASP A 28 -1.41 -0.40 7.42
C ASP A 28 -1.06 0.58 8.55
N ASP A 29 -1.31 0.19 9.81
CA ASP A 29 -1.04 1.04 10.98
C ASP A 29 0.44 1.44 11.11
N SER A 30 1.37 0.54 10.75
CA SER A 30 2.81 0.83 10.81
C SER A 30 3.26 1.80 9.72
N LEU A 31 2.68 1.70 8.53
CA LEU A 31 3.00 2.57 7.41
C LEU A 31 2.37 3.95 7.59
N GLU A 32 1.13 4.01 8.05
CA GLU A 32 0.47 5.27 8.43
C GLU A 32 1.29 6.02 9.47
N ALA A 33 1.69 5.36 10.56
CA ALA A 33 2.51 5.98 11.58
C ALA A 33 3.84 6.51 11.00
N ALA A 34 4.51 5.74 10.12
CA ALA A 34 5.73 6.19 9.46
C ALA A 34 5.50 7.45 8.62
N ILE A 35 4.42 7.50 7.82
CA ILE A 35 4.06 8.65 6.99
C ILE A 35 3.79 9.90 7.85
N LEU A 36 2.99 9.76 8.90
CA LEU A 36 2.66 10.90 9.79
C LEU A 36 3.90 11.42 10.52
N ASN A 37 4.82 10.54 10.92
CA ASN A 37 6.11 10.92 11.48
C ASN A 37 6.98 11.69 10.47
N GLN A 38 6.98 11.30 9.19
CA GLN A 38 7.70 12.05 8.15
C GLN A 38 7.12 13.47 8.00
N VAL A 39 5.80 13.60 7.90
CA VAL A 39 5.14 14.91 7.79
C VAL A 39 5.44 15.78 9.01
N SER A 40 5.31 15.21 10.21
CA SER A 40 5.63 15.90 11.46
C SER A 40 7.07 16.41 11.48
N GLY A 41 8.03 15.59 11.06
CA GLY A 41 9.44 15.95 11.05
C GLY A 41 9.83 16.97 9.97
N ILE A 42 9.15 16.97 8.83
CA ILE A 42 9.44 17.88 7.70
C ILE A 42 8.77 19.24 7.90
N GLU A 43 7.51 19.24 8.32
CA GLU A 43 6.65 20.43 8.38
C GLU A 43 6.54 21.02 9.80
N ASP A 44 7.19 20.40 10.80
CA ASP A 44 7.15 20.80 12.22
C ASP A 44 5.71 20.86 12.78
N VAL A 45 4.85 19.93 12.34
CA VAL A 45 3.46 19.79 12.80
C VAL A 45 3.39 18.71 13.87
N ALA A 46 2.63 18.95 14.95
CA ALA A 46 2.42 17.94 15.97
C ALA A 46 1.68 16.72 15.42
N LEU A 47 2.15 15.50 15.76
CA LEU A 47 1.51 14.25 15.33
C LEU A 47 0.02 14.16 15.71
N SER A 48 -0.37 14.74 16.84
CA SER A 48 -1.78 14.77 17.29
C SER A 48 -2.69 15.56 16.37
N ASP A 49 -2.10 16.47 15.58
CA ASP A 49 -2.82 17.38 14.69
C ASP A 49 -2.79 16.86 13.25
N LEU A 50 -2.20 15.69 12.99
CA LEU A 50 -2.12 15.09 11.66
C LEU A 50 -3.06 13.90 11.53
N GLN A 51 -3.68 13.78 10.36
CA GLN A 51 -4.49 12.62 9.98
C GLN A 51 -4.13 12.17 8.56
N LEU A 52 -3.94 10.86 8.35
CA LEU A 52 -3.82 10.31 7.02
C LEU A 52 -5.22 10.26 6.37
N VAL A 53 -5.38 10.94 5.23
CA VAL A 53 -6.67 11.04 4.54
C VAL A 53 -6.76 10.07 3.37
N THR A 54 -5.66 9.89 2.65
CA THR A 54 -5.59 8.95 1.53
C THR A 54 -4.26 8.25 1.50
N LEU A 55 -4.30 6.96 1.15
CA LEU A 55 -3.12 6.14 0.86
C LEU A 55 -3.42 5.31 -0.38
N GLU A 56 -2.76 5.62 -1.50
CA GLU A 56 -2.99 4.98 -2.79
C GLU A 56 -1.73 4.25 -3.25
N VAL A 57 -1.87 3.00 -3.68
CA VAL A 57 -0.75 2.23 -4.23
C VAL A 57 -0.52 2.63 -5.67
N ARG A 58 0.74 2.88 -6.02
CA ARG A 58 1.18 3.12 -7.40
C ARG A 58 2.28 2.13 -7.78
N LEU A 59 2.03 1.40 -8.87
CA LEU A 59 2.99 0.50 -9.49
C LEU A 59 3.61 1.17 -10.72
N TYR A 60 4.93 1.20 -10.75
CA TYR A 60 5.73 1.52 -11.93
C TYR A 60 6.08 0.20 -12.64
N GLU A 61 5.34 -0.12 -13.69
CA GLU A 61 5.32 -1.45 -14.31
C GLU A 61 6.64 -1.86 -14.97
N GLN A 62 7.35 -0.92 -15.60
CA GLN A 62 8.59 -1.20 -16.32
C GLN A 62 9.75 -1.46 -15.36
N THR A 63 9.75 -0.78 -14.22
CA THR A 63 10.77 -0.93 -13.16
C THR A 63 10.36 -1.89 -12.05
N ALA A 64 9.09 -2.35 -12.05
CA ALA A 64 8.48 -3.16 -11.01
C ALA A 64 8.56 -2.53 -9.60
N VAL A 65 8.60 -1.20 -9.52
CA VAL A 65 8.68 -0.47 -8.26
C VAL A 65 7.26 -0.15 -7.77
N THR A 66 6.96 -0.51 -6.52
CA THR A 66 5.71 -0.14 -5.84
C THR A 66 5.99 0.97 -4.85
N VAL A 67 5.18 2.02 -4.89
CA VAL A 67 5.19 3.12 -3.93
C VAL A 67 3.77 3.42 -3.48
N TYR A 68 3.66 4.19 -2.40
CA TYR A 68 2.41 4.70 -1.87
C TYR A 68 2.37 6.20 -2.02
N GLN A 69 1.30 6.71 -2.63
CA GLN A 69 0.97 8.12 -2.64
C GLN A 69 0.08 8.41 -1.44
N ALA A 70 0.59 9.18 -0.50
CA ALA A 70 -0.09 9.52 0.73
C ALA A 70 -0.52 10.99 0.75
N LYS A 71 -1.62 11.28 1.42
CA LYS A 71 -2.00 12.64 1.80
C LYS A 71 -2.31 12.70 3.29
N ALA A 72 -1.58 13.54 4.01
CA ALA A 72 -1.86 13.88 5.39
C ALA A 72 -2.54 15.26 5.47
N LEU A 73 -3.42 15.44 6.44
CA LEU A 73 -4.13 16.70 6.70
C LEU A 73 -3.74 17.20 8.10
N ASN A 74 -3.34 18.46 8.20
CA ASN A 74 -3.26 19.18 9.45
C ASN A 74 -4.68 19.57 9.89
N LEU A 75 -5.17 18.98 10.97
CA LEU A 75 -6.50 19.19 11.51
C LEU A 75 -6.68 20.59 12.11
N ALA A 76 -5.60 21.23 12.56
CA ALA A 76 -5.64 22.57 13.14
C ALA A 76 -5.78 23.65 12.06
N THR A 77 -5.13 23.48 10.91
CA THR A 77 -5.07 24.50 9.84
C THR A 77 -5.89 24.16 8.61
N GLY A 78 -6.21 22.87 8.40
CA GLY A 78 -6.80 22.35 7.17
C GLY A 78 -5.80 22.18 6.01
N GLU A 79 -4.50 22.35 6.25
CA GLU A 79 -3.47 22.20 5.22
C GLU A 79 -3.20 20.72 4.90
N ALA A 80 -3.04 20.40 3.62
CA ALA A 80 -2.81 19.03 3.15
C ALA A 80 -1.39 18.85 2.58
N TYR A 81 -0.70 17.81 3.03
CA TYR A 81 0.66 17.46 2.61
C TYR A 81 0.64 16.16 1.82
N GLY A 82 1.18 16.19 0.60
CA GLY A 82 1.28 15.04 -0.28
C GLY A 82 2.68 14.44 -0.26
N LEU A 83 2.78 13.13 -0.08
CA LEU A 83 4.06 12.41 -0.03
C LEU A 83 4.02 11.20 -0.96
N LEU A 84 5.20 10.82 -1.43
CA LEU A 84 5.43 9.54 -2.10
C LEU A 84 6.39 8.75 -1.23
N VAL A 85 5.96 7.57 -0.77
CA VAL A 85 6.77 6.72 0.11
C VAL A 85 6.91 5.30 -0.43
N ASP A 86 7.99 4.64 -0.05
CA ASP A 86 8.17 3.21 -0.29
C ASP A 86 7.35 2.37 0.71
N PRO A 87 7.31 1.03 0.59
CA PRO A 87 6.59 0.17 1.53
C PRO A 87 7.11 0.20 2.98
N ALA A 88 8.29 0.78 3.22
CA ALA A 88 8.85 0.99 4.56
C ALA A 88 8.57 2.40 5.10
N GLY A 89 7.85 3.25 4.36
CA GLY A 89 7.52 4.62 4.76
C GLY A 89 8.64 5.64 4.52
N ASN A 90 9.68 5.29 3.75
CA ASN A 90 10.73 6.24 3.38
C ASN A 90 10.28 7.10 2.21
N LEU A 91 10.64 8.38 2.22
CA LEU A 91 10.37 9.27 1.10
C LEU A 91 11.06 8.81 -0.17
N VAL A 92 10.34 8.92 -1.28
CA VAL A 92 10.84 8.60 -2.62
C VAL A 92 10.70 9.80 -3.54
N ASP A 93 11.74 10.05 -4.33
CA ASP A 93 11.69 11.05 -5.38
C ASP A 93 10.85 10.55 -6.56
N GLY A 94 9.63 11.09 -6.68
CA GLY A 94 8.70 10.77 -7.76
C GLY A 94 9.21 11.16 -9.14
N ALA A 95 10.04 12.20 -9.26
CA ALA A 95 10.61 12.62 -10.55
C ALA A 95 11.67 11.63 -11.02
N ALA A 96 12.54 11.18 -10.11
CA ALA A 96 13.52 10.13 -10.39
C ALA A 96 12.84 8.82 -10.80
N LEU A 97 11.78 8.41 -10.10
CA LEU A 97 11.00 7.22 -10.47
C LEU A 97 10.35 7.33 -11.85
N ALA A 98 9.69 8.46 -12.13
CA ALA A 98 9.06 8.69 -13.44
C ALA A 98 10.10 8.67 -14.57
N SER A 99 11.28 9.27 -14.36
CA SER A 99 12.37 9.24 -15.33
C SER A 99 12.91 7.83 -15.55
N ALA A 100 13.10 7.05 -14.48
CA ALA A 100 13.59 5.67 -14.57
C ALA A 100 12.59 4.77 -15.32
N GLU A 101 11.30 4.94 -15.04
CA GLU A 101 10.21 4.23 -15.71
C GLU A 101 10.16 4.55 -17.20
N GLN A 102 10.25 5.83 -17.57
CA GLN A 102 10.25 6.24 -18.97
C GLN A 102 11.49 5.70 -19.72
N ALA A 103 12.66 5.69 -19.08
CA ALA A 103 13.87 5.11 -19.65
C ALA A 103 13.71 3.59 -19.89
N ALA A 104 13.17 2.86 -18.91
CA ALA A 104 12.88 1.44 -19.02
C ALA A 104 11.85 1.13 -20.13
N TYR A 105 10.79 1.93 -20.23
CA TYR A 105 9.81 1.86 -21.31
C TYR A 105 10.49 2.02 -22.68
N THR A 106 11.29 3.08 -22.84
CA THR A 106 11.96 3.40 -24.11
C THR A 106 12.97 2.32 -24.51
N ALA A 107 13.70 1.75 -23.54
CA ALA A 107 14.62 0.64 -23.80
C ALA A 107 13.89 -0.61 -24.30
N ARG A 108 12.68 -0.88 -23.78
CA ARG A 108 11.87 -2.04 -24.13
C ARG A 108 11.09 -1.88 -25.43
N TYR A 109 10.51 -0.70 -25.66
CA TYR A 109 9.55 -0.45 -26.75
C TYR A 109 10.00 0.61 -27.76
N GLY A 110 10.94 1.50 -27.43
CA GLY A 110 11.39 2.59 -28.31
C GLY A 110 12.08 2.13 -29.60
N ARG A 111 12.52 0.87 -29.69
CA ARG A 111 13.01 0.26 -30.95
C ARG A 111 11.88 -0.17 -31.90
N LEU A 112 10.67 -0.38 -31.38
CA LEU A 112 9.50 -0.79 -32.17
C LEU A 112 8.81 0.42 -32.83
N GLU A 113 8.78 1.58 -32.15
CA GLU A 113 8.17 2.81 -32.71
C GLU A 113 8.96 3.42 -33.88
N ALA A 114 10.29 3.27 -33.92
CA ALA A 114 11.12 3.81 -35.02
C ALA A 114 10.92 3.13 -36.39
N LYS A 115 10.06 2.10 -36.47
CA LYS A 115 9.83 1.30 -37.69
C LYS A 115 8.37 1.32 -38.19
N LEU A 116 7.48 2.05 -37.51
CA LEU A 116 6.10 2.27 -37.94
C LEU A 116 5.96 3.65 -38.58
#